data_AF-A0A1M5CM69-F1
#
_entry.id   AF-A0A1M5CM69-F1
#
_cell.length_a   1.000
_cell.length_b   1.000
_cell.length_c   1.000
_cell.angle_alpha   90.00
_cell.angle_beta   90.00
_cell.angle_gamma   90.00
#
_symmetry.space_group_name_H-M   'P 1'
#
loop_
_entity.id
_entity.type
_entity.pdbx_description
1 polymer ?
#
loop_
_entity_poly.entity_id
_entity_poly.type
_entity_poly.pdbx_seq_one_letter_code
_entity_poly.pdbx_strand_id
1 'polypeptide(L)'
;MISYANILRHAIKASGKTLQEISEECRKRGISISNSYLSRLQNGFKNPPREQINNVLAQVLGVDSEILNAAGAAQKIKKAYPNLKIKHKKRRVIC
;
A
#
# COMPACT_ATOMS: atom_id res chain seq x y z
N MET A 1 10.33 -3.08 -9.56
CA MET A 1 9.45 -1.97 -9.14
C MET A 1 8.68 -2.45 -7.91
N ILE A 2 8.76 -1.73 -6.80
CA ILE A 2 8.11 -2.11 -5.54
C ILE A 2 6.59 -1.98 -5.75
N SER A 3 5.84 -3.07 -5.53
CA SER A 3 4.39 -3.07 -5.66
C SER A 3 3.74 -2.76 -4.30
N TYR A 4 2.56 -2.12 -4.33
CA TYR A 4 1.76 -1.88 -3.13
C TYR A 4 1.50 -3.18 -2.34
N ALA A 5 1.15 -4.26 -3.06
CA ALA A 5 0.94 -5.59 -2.50
C ALA A 5 2.17 -6.11 -1.74
N ASN A 6 3.38 -5.91 -2.28
CA ASN A 6 4.62 -6.35 -1.63
C ASN A 6 4.90 -5.52 -0.37
N ILE A 7 4.72 -4.19 -0.41
CA ILE A 7 4.89 -3.34 0.77
C ILE A 7 3.94 -3.78 1.87
N LEU A 8 2.66 -3.97 1.54
CA LEU A 8 1.65 -4.37 2.50
C LEU A 8 1.95 -5.75 3.09
N ARG A 9 2.31 -6.73 2.26
CA ARG A 9 2.69 -8.08 2.71
C ARG A 9 3.91 -8.05 3.64
N HIS A 10 4.92 -7.25 3.32
CA HIS A 10 6.08 -7.07 4.18
C HIS A 10 5.71 -6.38 5.50
N ALA A 11 4.88 -5.34 5.46
CA ALA A 11 4.40 -4.64 6.65
C ALA A 11 3.62 -5.57 7.58
N ILE A 12 2.72 -6.40 7.03
CA ILE A 12 1.96 -7.41 7.79
C ILE A 12 2.94 -8.41 8.43
N LYS A 13 3.87 -8.97 7.66
CA LYS A 13 4.85 -9.92 8.18
C LYS A 13 5.75 -9.32 9.26
N ALA A 14 6.20 -8.08 9.07
CA ALA A 14 7.03 -7.36 10.03
C ALA A 14 6.27 -7.01 11.32
N SER A 15 4.97 -6.72 11.21
CA SER A 15 4.13 -6.40 12.36
C SER A 15 3.87 -7.61 13.28
N GLY A 16 4.07 -8.84 12.79
CA GLY A 16 3.76 -10.08 13.51
C GLY A 16 2.26 -10.34 13.72
N LYS A 17 1.38 -9.45 13.26
CA LYS A 17 -0.07 -9.54 13.44
C LYS A 17 -0.71 -10.46 12.39
N THR A 18 -1.71 -11.22 12.83
CA THR A 18 -2.62 -11.95 11.94
C THR A 18 -3.58 -10.99 11.23
N LEU A 19 -4.17 -11.45 10.12
CA LEU A 19 -5.17 -10.65 9.40
C LEU A 19 -6.39 -10.29 10.26
N GLN A 20 -6.77 -11.19 11.17
CA GLN A 20 -7.88 -10.97 12.09
C GLN A 20 -7.57 -9.88 13.10
N GLU A 21 -6.38 -9.88 13.70
CA GLU A 21 -5.94 -8.81 14.61
C GLU A 21 -5.87 -7.46 13.89
N ILE A 22 -5.36 -7.43 12.67
CA ILE A 22 -5.32 -6.21 11.85
C ILE A 22 -6.74 -5.69 11.59
N SER A 23 -7.67 -6.57 11.24
CA SER A 23 -9.09 -6.23 11.06
C SER A 23 -9.70 -5.64 12.34
N GLU A 24 -9.46 -6.28 13.48
CA GLU A 24 -9.93 -5.83 14.80
C GLU A 24 -9.39 -4.44 15.14
N GLU A 25 -8.09 -4.21 14.93
CA GLU A 25 -7.42 -2.94 15.17
C GLU A 25 -7.90 -1.82 14.23
N CYS A 26 -8.17 -2.14 12.96
CA CYS A 26 -8.80 -1.20 12.04
C CYS A 26 -10.20 -0.83 12.53
N ARG A 27 -10.98 -1.81 13.02
CA ARG A 27 -12.34 -1.59 13.54
C ARG A 27 -12.33 -0.65 14.74
N LYS A 28 -11.38 -0.82 15.66
CA LYS A 28 -11.19 0.09 16.82
C LYS A 28 -10.89 1.53 16.40
N ARG A 29 -10.31 1.73 15.22
CA ARG A 29 -10.00 3.05 14.64
C ARG A 29 -11.11 3.58 13.72
N GLY A 30 -12.29 2.97 13.74
CA GLY A 30 -13.46 3.42 12.99
C GLY A 30 -13.54 2.92 11.54
N ILE A 31 -12.68 1.99 11.12
CA ILE A 31 -12.74 1.40 9.77
C ILE A 31 -12.97 -0.11 9.86
N SER A 32 -14.13 -0.57 9.42
CA SER A 32 -14.41 -2.01 9.29
C SER A 32 -13.77 -2.57 8.02
N ILE A 33 -12.79 -3.47 8.19
CA ILE A 33 -12.10 -4.15 7.09
C ILE A 33 -12.18 -5.65 7.33
N SER A 34 -12.65 -6.43 6.36
CA SER A 34 -12.70 -7.90 6.50
C SER A 34 -11.36 -8.57 6.19
N ASN A 35 -11.12 -9.74 6.80
CA ASN A 35 -9.94 -10.58 6.52
C ASN A 35 -9.81 -10.91 5.03
N SER A 36 -10.93 -11.22 4.36
CA SER A 36 -10.98 -11.50 2.93
C SER A 36 -10.58 -10.28 2.09
N TYR A 37 -10.92 -9.07 2.54
CA TYR A 37 -10.49 -7.83 1.90
C TYR A 37 -8.98 -7.63 2.05
N LEU A 38 -8.43 -7.78 3.26
CA LEU A 38 -6.99 -7.69 3.52
C LEU A 38 -6.20 -8.72 2.71
N SER A 39 -6.67 -9.96 2.66
CA SER A 39 -6.05 -11.05 1.87
C SER A 39 -6.01 -10.71 0.38
N ARG A 40 -7.11 -10.22 -0.19
CA ARG A 40 -7.14 -9.77 -1.60
C ARG A 40 -6.23 -8.58 -1.85
N LEU A 41 -6.09 -7.69 -0.87
CA LEU A 41 -5.28 -6.50 -0.97
C LEU A 41 -3.78 -6.83 -0.94
N GLN A 42 -3.32 -7.65 0.01
CA GLN A 42 -1.92 -8.08 0.09
C GLN A 42 -1.47 -8.94 -1.10
N ASN A 43 -2.41 -9.63 -1.74
CA ASN A 43 -2.14 -10.47 -2.92
C ASN A 43 -2.28 -9.68 -4.25
N GLY A 44 -2.61 -8.39 -4.19
CA GLY A 44 -2.69 -7.52 -5.37
C GLY A 44 -3.92 -7.73 -6.27
N PHE A 45 -4.92 -8.50 -5.83
CA PHE A 45 -6.18 -8.70 -6.56
C PHE A 45 -7.10 -7.46 -6.51
N LYS A 46 -6.93 -6.62 -5.48
CA LYS A 46 -7.66 -5.35 -5.33
C LYS A 46 -6.76 -4.18 -5.64
N ASN A 47 -7.35 -3.13 -6.24
CA ASN A 47 -6.67 -1.85 -6.39
C ASN A 47 -6.35 -1.27 -5.00
N PRO A 48 -5.30 -0.44 -4.88
CA PRO A 48 -4.98 0.30 -3.66
C PRO A 48 -6.21 1.04 -3.15
N PRO A 49 -6.47 1.02 -1.83
CA PRO A 49 -7.67 1.58 -1.28
C PRO A 49 -7.56 3.12 -1.25
N ARG A 50 -8.52 3.77 -0.60
CA ARG A 50 -8.49 5.22 -0.37
C ARG A 50 -7.40 5.56 0.64
N GLU A 51 -6.89 6.79 0.59
CA GLU A 51 -5.85 7.28 1.50
C GLU A 51 -6.23 7.09 2.97
N GLN A 52 -7.49 7.32 3.34
CA GLN A 52 -7.98 7.08 4.69
C GLN A 52 -7.73 5.64 5.18
N ILE A 53 -7.94 4.64 4.32
CA ILE A 53 -7.70 3.23 4.65
C ILE A 53 -6.21 2.96 4.74
N ASN A 54 -5.41 3.52 3.83
CA ASN A 54 -3.96 3.42 3.87
C ASN A 54 -3.38 4.00 5.15
N ASN A 55 -3.88 5.16 5.59
CA ASN A 55 -3.40 5.83 6.79
C ASN A 55 -3.69 5.00 8.05
N VAL A 56 -4.89 4.39 8.14
CA VAL A 56 -5.21 3.50 9.26
C VAL A 56 -4.37 2.22 9.20
N LEU A 57 -4.21 1.60 8.04
CA LEU A 57 -3.34 0.43 7.89
C LEU A 57 -1.89 0.76 8.25
N ALA A 58 -1.39 1.92 7.84
CA ALA A 58 -0.07 2.41 8.14
C ALA A 58 0.15 2.51 9.66
N GLN A 59 -0.82 3.10 10.38
CA GLN A 59 -0.78 3.19 11.82
C GLN A 59 -0.85 1.83 12.52
N VAL A 60 -1.70 0.91 12.04
CA VAL A 60 -1.86 -0.44 12.64
C VAL A 60 -0.60 -1.30 12.42
N LEU A 61 0.03 -1.16 11.26
CA LEU A 61 1.21 -1.92 10.86
C LEU A 61 2.53 -1.26 11.24
N GLY A 62 2.51 -0.02 11.72
CA GLY A 62 3.71 0.73 12.11
C GLY A 62 4.58 1.12 10.91
N VAL A 63 3.96 1.41 9.77
CA VAL A 63 4.67 1.84 8.55
C VAL A 63 4.27 3.25 8.17
N ASP A 64 5.07 3.89 7.32
CA ASP A 64 4.78 5.24 6.83
C ASP A 64 3.59 5.22 5.84
N SER A 65 2.58 6.04 6.13
CA SER A 65 1.42 6.23 5.27
C SER A 65 1.79 6.81 3.90
N GLU A 66 2.82 7.65 3.82
CA GLU A 66 3.25 8.26 2.57
C GLU A 66 3.75 7.20 1.58
N ILE A 67 4.47 6.19 2.08
CA ILE A 67 4.97 5.08 1.27
C ILE A 67 3.80 4.27 0.69
N LEU A 68 2.80 3.96 1.51
CA LEU A 68 1.59 3.23 1.07
C LEU A 68 0.79 4.05 0.05
N ASN A 69 0.63 5.35 0.28
CA ASN A 69 -0.08 6.26 -0.62
C ASN A 69 0.65 6.42 -1.95
N ALA A 70 1.97 6.65 -1.93
CA ALA A 70 2.80 6.76 -3.13
C ALA A 70 2.78 5.48 -3.96
N ALA A 71 2.92 4.31 -3.32
CA ALA A 71 2.82 3.02 -4.02
C ALA A 71 1.43 2.80 -4.61
N GLY A 72 0.38 3.21 -3.90
CA GLY A 72 -1.00 3.14 -4.38
C GLY A 72 -1.24 4.03 -5.59
N ALA A 73 -0.74 5.27 -5.57
CA ALA A 73 -0.82 6.20 -6.69
C ALA A 73 -0.03 5.67 -7.90
N ALA A 74 1.19 5.19 -7.70
CA ALA A 74 2.01 4.61 -8.77
C ALA A 74 1.31 3.44 -9.46
N GLN A 75 0.64 2.56 -8.70
CA GLN A 75 -0.10 1.44 -9.27
C GLN A 75 -1.34 1.89 -10.05
N LYS A 76 -2.06 2.91 -9.56
CA LYS A 76 -3.19 3.53 -10.29
C LYS A 76 -2.72 4.14 -11.61
N ILE A 77 -1.60 4.88 -11.59
CA ILE A 77 -1.00 5.50 -12.80
C ILE A 77 -0.58 4.42 -13.79
N LYS A 78 0.12 3.36 -13.34
CA LYS A 78 0.54 2.24 -14.21
C LYS A 78 -0.67 1.56 -14.87
N LYS A 79 -1.79 1.43 -14.15
CA LYS A 79 -3.01 0.84 -14.68
C LYS A 79 -3.70 1.78 -15.68
N ALA A 80 -3.75 3.07 -15.41
CA ALA A 80 -4.35 4.07 -16.29
C ALA A 80 -3.53 4.29 -17.57
N TYR A 81 -2.20 4.22 -17.46
CA TYR A 81 -1.27 4.48 -18.56
C TYR A 81 -0.23 3.34 -18.66
N PRO A 82 -0.60 2.18 -19.22
CA PRO A 82 0.29 1.02 -19.29
C PRO A 82 1.55 1.25 -20.12
N ASN A 83 1.49 2.17 -21.10
CA ASN A 83 2.58 2.46 -22.03
C ASN A 83 3.38 3.71 -21.65
N LEU A 84 3.22 4.23 -20.43
CA LEU A 84 3.92 5.43 -19.98
C LEU A 84 5.44 5.17 -19.89
N LYS A 85 6.20 5.71 -20.86
CA LYS A 85 7.67 5.69 -20.83
C LYS A 85 8.16 6.88 -20.00
N ILE A 86 8.51 6.65 -18.74
CA ILE A 86 9.14 7.68 -17.91
C ILE A 86 10.54 7.94 -18.45
N LYS A 87 10.74 9.10 -19.09
CA LYS A 87 12.08 9.54 -19.50
C LYS A 87 12.83 10.01 -18.26
N HIS A 88 13.81 9.22 -17.80
CA HIS A 88 14.74 9.69 -16.78
C HIS A 88 15.59 10.81 -17.36
N LYS A 89 15.29 12.07 -17.00
CA LYS A 89 16.18 13.20 -17.30
C LYS A 89 17.39 13.06 -16.38
N LYS A 90 18.48 12.44 -16.86
CA LYS A 90 19.77 12.44 -16.15
C LYS A 90 20.12 13.90 -15.87
N ARG A 91 20.04 14.33 -14.61
CA ARG A 91 20.69 15.57 -14.20
C ARG A 91 22.18 15.32 -14.35
N ARG A 92 22.81 15.90 -15.38
CA ARG A 92 24.26 16.06 -15.40
C ARG A 92 24.57 16.97 -14.21
N VAL A 93 25.13 16.41 -13.15
CA VAL A 93 25.87 17.20 -12.17
C VAL A 93 27.14 17.57 -12.91
N ILE A 94 27.25 18.85 -13.29
CA ILE A 94 28.48 19.40 -13.81
C ILE A 94 29.26 19.77 -12.56
N CYS A 95 30.31 18.99 -12.26
CA CYS A 95 31.31 19.33 -11.25
C CYS A 95 32.20 20.45 -11.78
#